data_AF-A0A438JT34-F1
#
_entry.id   AF-A0A438JT34-F1
#
_cell.length_a   1.000
_cell.length_b   1.000
_cell.length_c   1.000
_cell.angle_alpha   90.00
_cell.angle_beta   90.00
_cell.angle_gamma   90.00
#
_symmetry.space_group_name_H-M   'P 1'
#
loop_
_entity.id
_entity.type
_entity.pdbx_description
1 polymer ?
#
loop_
_entity_poly.entity_id
_entity_poly.type
_entity_poly.pdbx_seq_one_letter_code
_entity_poly.pdbx_strand_id
1 'polypeptide(L)'
;MKKGNICLSKARPPGVFKAYFEQFEKDFTLFLRSRAEEIVPGGGMVLTILGSIQSHNPCCIWELVGITLNDMVLQGLIQEAKLDSFNLPLYTPTAEEVRRIIYSQETPKFQC
;
A
#
# COMPACT_ATOMS: atom_id res chain seq x y z
N MET A 1 3.71 18.74 -5.79
CA MET A 1 2.66 17.87 -5.23
C MET A 1 1.33 18.34 -5.80
N LYS A 2 0.47 17.45 -6.30
CA LYS A 2 -0.87 17.88 -6.76
C LYS A 2 -1.82 17.90 -5.57
N LYS A 3 -2.47 19.05 -5.41
CA LYS A 3 -3.58 19.35 -4.49
C LYS A 3 -4.57 18.19 -4.42
N GLY A 4 -4.89 17.74 -3.21
CA GLY A 4 -6.15 17.04 -2.97
C GLY A 4 -6.20 15.53 -3.17
N ASN A 5 -5.10 14.84 -3.45
CA ASN A 5 -5.14 13.39 -3.55
C ASN A 5 -4.51 12.78 -2.31
N ILE A 6 -5.28 12.05 -1.50
CA ILE A 6 -4.83 11.41 -0.25
C ILE A 6 -4.28 9.99 -0.46
N CYS A 7 -4.61 9.37 -1.59
CA CYS A 7 -4.22 8.02 -1.95
C CYS A 7 -3.37 8.01 -3.21
N LEU A 8 -2.75 6.85 -3.50
CA LEU A 8 -2.10 6.64 -4.78
C LEU A 8 -3.11 6.78 -5.92
N SER A 9 -2.84 7.72 -6.82
CA SER A 9 -3.66 7.99 -7.99
C SER A 9 -2.75 8.37 -9.15
N LYS A 10 -3.25 8.21 -10.39
CA LYS A 10 -2.51 8.56 -11.62
C LYS A 10 -2.04 10.02 -11.65
N ALA A 11 -2.65 10.89 -10.85
CA ALA A 11 -2.29 12.30 -10.75
C ALA A 11 -1.03 12.56 -9.89
N ARG A 12 -0.56 11.57 -9.12
CA ARG A 12 0.62 11.72 -8.25
C ARG A 12 1.94 11.52 -9.01
N PRO A 13 3.03 12.19 -8.59
CA PRO A 13 4.34 12.01 -9.19
C PRO A 13 4.81 10.54 -9.09
N PRO A 14 5.55 10.02 -10.09
CA PRO A 14 6.06 8.64 -10.07
C PRO A 14 6.85 8.28 -8.80
N GLY A 15 7.59 9.26 -8.25
CA GLY A 15 8.35 9.08 -7.00
C GLY A 15 7.48 8.71 -5.78
N VAL A 16 6.21 9.12 -5.75
CA VAL A 16 5.29 8.78 -4.64
C VAL A 16 4.90 7.30 -4.71
N PHE A 17 4.64 6.78 -5.91
CA PHE A 17 4.36 5.35 -6.09
C PHE A 17 5.54 4.49 -5.64
N LYS A 18 6.76 4.88 -6.02
CA LYS A 18 7.98 4.20 -5.60
C LYS A 18 8.11 4.17 -4.06
N ALA A 19 7.94 5.31 -3.39
CA ALA A 19 8.05 5.39 -1.93
C ALA A 19 7.01 4.51 -1.21
N TYR A 20 5.77 4.47 -1.72
CA TYR A 20 4.74 3.58 -1.17
C TYR A 20 5.05 2.10 -1.40
N PHE A 21 5.55 1.73 -2.58
CA PHE A 21 5.96 0.36 -2.87
C PHE A 21 7.13 -0.06 -1.96
N GLU A 22 8.15 0.78 -1.79
CA GLU A 22 9.30 0.51 -0.90
C GLU A 22 8.85 0.32 0.55
N GLN A 23 7.89 1.13 1.03
CA GLN A 23 7.32 0.97 2.37
C GLN A 23 6.55 -0.35 2.49
N PHE A 24 5.72 -0.68 1.51
CA PHE A 24 5.00 -1.96 1.47
C PHE A 24 5.97 -3.16 1.45
N GLU A 25 7.01 -3.12 0.62
CA GLU A 25 8.02 -4.17 0.54
C GLU A 25 8.73 -4.38 1.87
N LYS A 26 9.13 -3.29 2.54
CA LYS A 26 9.74 -3.33 3.86
C LYS A 26 8.81 -3.95 4.91
N ASP A 27 7.58 -3.47 5.00
CA ASP A 27 6.62 -3.90 6.02
C ASP A 27 6.16 -5.35 5.79
N PHE A 28 5.90 -5.72 4.54
CA PHE A 28 5.51 -7.08 4.19
C PHE A 28 6.66 -8.07 4.38
N THR A 29 7.90 -7.69 4.05
CA THR A 29 9.09 -8.49 4.36
C THR A 29 9.23 -8.73 5.86
N LEU A 30 9.07 -7.67 6.67
CA LEU A 30 9.14 -7.79 8.13
C LEU A 30 8.05 -8.75 8.65
N PHE A 31 6.81 -8.60 8.17
CA PHE A 31 5.70 -9.48 8.51
C PHE A 31 6.02 -10.96 8.21
N LEU A 32 6.51 -11.26 6.99
CA LEU A 32 6.85 -12.62 6.59
C LEU A 32 7.95 -13.21 7.47
N ARG A 33 9.00 -12.43 7.79
CA ARG A 33 10.09 -12.88 8.67
C ARG A 33 9.61 -13.18 10.09
N SER A 34 8.81 -12.29 10.67
CA SER A 34 8.20 -12.52 11.99
C SER A 34 7.34 -13.79 11.99
N ARG A 35 6.53 -14.01 10.95
CA ARG A 35 5.71 -15.23 10.84
C ARG A 35 6.53 -16.50 10.62
N ALA A 36 7.66 -16.42 9.92
CA ALA A 36 8.54 -17.57 9.71
C ALA A 36 9.19 -18.09 11.02
N GLU A 37 9.36 -17.23 12.03
CA GLU A 37 9.85 -17.63 13.36
C GLU A 37 8.77 -18.29 14.22
N GLU A 38 7.51 -17.92 14.00
CA GLU A 38 6.36 -18.37 14.80
C GLU A 38 5.66 -19.61 14.23
N ILE A 39 5.74 -19.82 12.92
CA ILE A 39 5.12 -20.98 12.25
C ILE A 39 5.89 -22.26 12.59
N VAL A 40 5.16 -23.28 13.03
CA VAL A 40 5.70 -24.61 13.32
C VAL A 40 6.20 -25.31 12.05
N PRO A 41 7.17 -26.23 12.14
CA PRO A 41 7.60 -27.03 10.98
C PRO A 41 6.42 -27.72 10.29
N GLY A 42 6.32 -27.56 8.96
CA GLY A 42 5.20 -28.07 8.15
C GLY A 42 3.90 -27.27 8.26
N GLY A 43 3.87 -26.19 9.03
CA GLY A 43 2.73 -25.27 9.12
C GLY A 43 2.58 -24.41 7.88
N GLY A 44 1.33 -24.11 7.51
CA GLY A 44 0.98 -23.24 6.40
C GLY A 44 0.46 -21.88 6.86
N MET A 45 0.55 -20.89 5.98
CA MET A 45 -0.05 -19.56 6.19
C MET A 45 -0.93 -19.21 4.99
N VAL A 46 -2.16 -18.75 5.27
CA VAL A 46 -3.09 -18.24 4.27
C VAL A 46 -3.27 -16.75 4.50
N LEU A 47 -3.05 -15.95 3.45
CA LEU A 47 -3.18 -14.50 3.49
C LEU A 47 -4.23 -14.04 2.48
N THR A 48 -5.13 -13.15 2.91
CA THR A 48 -6.04 -12.43 2.02
C THR A 48 -5.82 -10.94 2.26
N ILE A 49 -5.38 -10.23 1.22
CA ILE A 49 -5.08 -8.79 1.27
C ILE A 49 -5.76 -8.08 0.11
N LEU A 50 -6.00 -6.78 0.28
CA LEU A 50 -6.49 -5.93 -0.79
C LEU A 50 -5.41 -5.79 -1.87
N GLY A 51 -5.65 -6.37 -3.05
CA GLY A 51 -4.74 -6.29 -4.18
C GLY A 51 -5.24 -5.36 -5.29
N SER A 52 -4.38 -5.14 -6.29
CA SER A 52 -4.72 -4.43 -7.52
C SER A 52 -4.50 -5.31 -8.75
N ILE A 53 -5.38 -5.17 -9.75
CA ILE A 53 -5.22 -5.84 -11.06
C ILE A 53 -4.12 -5.18 -11.89
N GLN A 54 -3.92 -3.87 -11.73
CA GLN A 54 -2.89 -3.09 -12.42
C GLN A 54 -2.11 -2.28 -11.39
N SER A 55 -0.78 -2.19 -11.56
CA SER A 55 0.00 -1.23 -10.80
C SER A 55 -0.57 0.17 -11.07
N HIS A 56 -0.68 0.99 -10.02
CA HIS A 56 -1.17 2.38 -10.14
C HIS A 56 -2.67 2.55 -10.44
N ASN A 57 -3.52 1.53 -10.27
CA ASN A 57 -4.96 1.71 -10.33
C ASN A 57 -5.50 2.30 -9.02
N PRO A 58 -6.08 3.51 -9.01
CA PRO A 58 -6.67 4.06 -7.79
C PRO A 58 -7.78 3.15 -7.29
N CYS A 59 -7.72 2.82 -6.01
CA CYS A 59 -8.83 2.20 -5.32
C CYS A 59 -9.98 3.22 -5.27
N CYS A 60 -11.04 2.97 -6.06
CA CYS A 60 -12.15 3.89 -6.33
C CYS A 60 -12.70 4.62 -5.09
N ILE A 61 -12.79 3.92 -3.95
CA ILE A 61 -13.32 4.51 -2.72
C ILE A 61 -12.43 5.63 -2.15
N TRP A 62 -11.10 5.51 -2.23
CA TRP A 62 -10.19 6.49 -1.64
C TRP A 62 -10.04 7.74 -2.49
N GLU A 63 -10.26 7.62 -3.80
CA GLU A 63 -10.37 8.77 -4.69
C GLU A 63 -11.61 9.60 -4.33
N LEU A 64 -12.76 8.95 -4.07
CA LEU A 64 -13.96 9.63 -3.60
C LEU A 64 -13.73 10.34 -2.25
N VAL A 65 -13.08 9.68 -1.29
CA VAL A 65 -12.71 10.30 -0.01
C VAL A 65 -11.79 11.52 -0.23
N GLY A 66 -10.81 11.40 -1.13
CA GLY A 66 -9.94 12.51 -1.51
C GLY A 66 -10.74 13.71 -2.04
N ILE A 67 -11.69 13.49 -2.95
CA ILE A 67 -12.57 14.53 -3.49
C ILE A 67 -13.38 15.19 -2.36
N THR A 68 -14.04 14.39 -1.51
CA THR A 68 -14.83 14.93 -0.39
C THR A 68 -13.98 15.77 0.56
N LEU A 69 -12.75 15.35 0.86
CA LEU A 69 -11.85 16.14 1.70
C LEU A 69 -11.44 17.47 1.05
N ASN A 70 -11.30 17.52 -0.28
CA ASN A 70 -11.09 18.81 -0.97
C ASN A 70 -12.31 19.71 -0.83
N ASP A 71 -13.52 19.18 -0.99
CA ASP A 71 -14.74 19.96 -0.83
C ASP A 71 -14.83 20.55 0.59
N MET A 72 -14.43 19.78 1.60
CA MET A 72 -14.35 20.25 2.98
C MET A 72 -13.29 21.34 3.18
N VAL A 73 -12.16 21.30 2.46
CA VAL A 73 -11.16 22.40 2.44
C VAL A 73 -11.75 23.66 1.80
N LEU A 74 -12.44 23.52 0.66
CA LEU A 74 -13.08 24.65 -0.02
C LEU A 74 -14.19 25.30 0.82
N GLN A 75 -14.88 24.51 1.65
CA GLN A 75 -15.87 24.98 2.62
C GLN A 75 -15.25 25.58 3.90
N GLY A 76 -13.92 25.53 4.06
CA GLY A 76 -13.23 26.02 5.25
C GLY A 76 -13.37 25.13 6.48
N LEU A 77 -13.87 23.89 6.33
CA LEU A 77 -14.02 22.91 7.42
C LEU A 77 -12.69 22.23 7.77
N ILE A 78 -11.79 22.13 6.80
CA ILE A 78 -10.45 21.54 6.96
C ILE A 78 -9.40 22.54 6.49
N GLN A 79 -8.32 22.67 7.24
CA GLN A 79 -7.16 23.44 6.82
C GLN A 79 -6.47 22.74 5.64
N GLU A 80 -6.26 23.46 4.54
CA GLU A 80 -5.58 22.95 3.34
C GLU A 80 -4.24 22.28 3.66
N ALA A 81 -3.43 22.88 4.55
CA ALA A 81 -2.16 22.33 4.98
C ALA A 81 -2.27 20.94 5.64
N LYS A 82 -3.38 20.65 6.34
CA LYS A 82 -3.62 19.32 6.92
C LYS A 82 -3.88 18.29 5.84
N LEU A 83 -4.70 18.63 4.84
CA LEU A 83 -4.98 17.75 3.70
C LEU A 83 -3.70 17.48 2.89
N ASP A 84 -2.91 18.51 2.62
CA ASP A 84 -1.67 18.38 1.85
C ASP A 84 -0.58 17.55 2.56
N SER A 85 -0.56 17.60 3.90
CA SER A 85 0.36 16.78 4.70
C SER A 85 -0.07 15.31 4.82
N PHE A 86 -1.35 15.03 4.58
CA PHE A 86 -1.92 13.72 4.82
C PHE A 86 -1.71 12.77 3.64
N ASN A 87 -1.19 11.58 3.95
CA ASN A 87 -1.00 10.48 3.01
C ASN A 87 -1.59 9.23 3.62
N LEU A 88 -2.60 8.64 2.96
CA LEU A 88 -3.21 7.41 3.40
C LEU A 88 -2.14 6.30 3.40
N PRO A 89 -1.89 5.60 4.53
CA PRO A 89 -0.88 4.54 4.61
C PRO A 89 -1.41 3.23 4.03
N LEU A 90 -1.82 3.26 2.76
CA LEU A 90 -2.37 2.12 2.06
C LEU A 90 -1.68 1.94 0.70
N TYR A 91 -1.11 0.76 0.50
CA TYR A 91 -0.64 0.28 -0.79
C TYR A 91 -1.43 -0.96 -1.19
N THR A 92 -1.91 -1.00 -2.43
CA THR A 92 -2.63 -2.14 -3.00
C THR A 92 -1.72 -2.84 -4.01
N PRO A 93 -0.96 -3.86 -3.60
CA PRO A 93 0.03 -4.49 -4.47
C PRO A 93 -0.63 -5.31 -5.56
N THR A 94 0.09 -5.53 -6.66
CA THR A 94 -0.29 -6.56 -7.64
C THR A 94 0.08 -7.95 -7.14
N ALA A 95 -0.55 -8.98 -7.70
CA ALA A 95 -0.16 -10.37 -7.41
C ALA A 95 1.31 -10.65 -7.74
N GLU A 96 1.86 -9.99 -8.77
CA GLU A 96 3.27 -10.12 -9.16
C GLU A 96 4.21 -9.50 -8.11
N GLU A 97 3.90 -8.30 -7.61
CA GLU A 97 4.67 -7.65 -6.55
C GLU A 97 4.72 -8.49 -5.28
N VAL A 98 3.57 -9.04 -4.87
CA VAL A 98 3.48 -9.93 -3.70
C VAL A 98 4.34 -11.19 -3.91
N ARG A 99 4.21 -11.84 -5.07
CA ARG A 99 5.01 -13.03 -5.40
C ARG A 99 6.50 -12.72 -5.37
N ARG A 100 6.92 -11.59 -5.95
CA ARG A 100 8.33 -11.18 -5.97
C ARG A 100 8.90 -11.06 -4.57
N ILE A 101 8.17 -10.44 -3.64
CA ILE A 101 8.62 -10.27 -2.26
C ILE A 101 8.68 -11.62 -1.53
N ILE A 102 7.71 -12.51 -1.75
CA ILE A 102 7.72 -13.85 -1.15
C ILE A 102 8.92 -14.66 -1.64
N TYR A 103 9.18 -14.68 -2.95
CA TYR A 103 10.30 -15.42 -3.52
C TYR A 103 11.67 -14.82 -3.22
N SER A 104 11.76 -13.50 -2.96
CA SER A 104 13.01 -12.87 -2.52
C SER A 104 13.36 -13.17 -1.07
N GLN A 105 12.41 -13.66 -0.25
CA GLN A 105 12.72 -14.23 1.05
C GLN A 105 13.31 -15.64 0.85
N GLU A 106 14.56 -15.76 0.42
CA GLU A 106 15.28 -17.04 0.43
C GLU A 106 15.35 -17.55 1.87
N THR A 107 14.38 -18.38 2.26
CA THR A 107 14.40 -19.15 3.50
C THR A 107 14.23 -20.62 3.12
N PRO A 108 15.18 -21.50 3.48
CA PRO A 108 15.12 -22.94 3.19
C PRO A 108 14.02 -23.69 3.96
N LYS A 109 13.00 -22.99 4.45
CA LYS A 109 11.88 -23.54 5.24
C LYS A 109 10.55 -23.60 4.47
N PHE A 110 10.48 -23.05 3.26
CA PHE A 110 9.26 -23.03 2.44
C PHE A 110 9.43 -23.85 1.15
N GLN A 111 10.05 -25.02 1.22
CA GLN A 111 9.89 -26.04 0.17
C GLN A 111 8.66 -26.88 0.53
N CYS A 112 7.61 -26.75 -0.27
CA CYS A 112 6.50 -27.70 -0.32
C CYS A 112 7.00 -29.10 -0.69
#